data_AF-A0A176RYV8-F1
#
_entry.id   AF-A0A176RYV8-F1
#
_cell.length_a   1.000
_cell.length_b   1.000
_cell.length_c   1.000
_cell.angle_alpha   90.00
_cell.angle_beta   90.00
_cell.angle_gamma   90.00
#
_symmetry.space_group_name_H-M   'P 1'
#
loop_
_entity.id
_entity.type
_entity.pdbx_description
1 polymer ?
#
loop_
_entity_poly.entity_id
_entity_poly.type
_entity_poly.pdbx_seq_one_letter_code
_entity_poly.pdbx_strand_id
1 'polypeptide(L)'
;MESLAVSPDEDFLYFIMESPLANPAAYQNSRYVRLFKVSLREFDLDSVVAEYVYVIDEPETFTADNTTKQSDVKISEMVALETDKLIILERVTRHTKLYQLSKLEDATNILGTEWDDEAIVPSLERLSDLTAQGIIPLEKKLVFDSRRDLSDLDSKIEGIALLDDQYLVFINDNDFGIKGAQIEWLMYFVVNYLRFWRT
;
A
#
# COMPACT_ATOMS: atom_id res chain seq x y z
N MET A 1 -8.56 -3.27 6.94
CA MET A 1 -8.50 -2.90 5.52
C MET A 1 -8.65 -1.40 5.51
N GLU A 2 -7.67 -0.69 4.97
CA GLU A 2 -7.70 0.79 5.00
C GLU A 2 -7.70 1.39 3.60
N SER A 3 -7.35 0.63 2.56
CA SER A 3 -7.40 1.15 1.20
C SER A 3 -8.02 0.19 0.18
N LEU A 4 -8.72 0.80 -0.78
CA LEU A 4 -9.50 0.22 -1.86
C LEU A 4 -9.18 0.96 -3.16
N ALA A 5 -9.00 0.22 -4.26
CA ALA A 5 -8.84 0.80 -5.59
C ALA A 5 -9.70 0.03 -6.60
N VAL A 6 -10.33 0.72 -7.54
CA VAL A 6 -11.09 0.10 -8.64
C VAL A 6 -10.31 0.30 -9.93
N SER A 7 -10.17 -0.75 -10.75
CA SER A 7 -9.52 -0.62 -12.07
C SER A 7 -10.29 0.37 -12.95
N PRO A 8 -9.63 1.09 -13.89
CA PRO A 8 -10.31 2.07 -14.73
C PRO A 8 -11.42 1.50 -15.63
N ASP A 9 -11.35 0.21 -15.94
CA ASP A 9 -12.38 -0.53 -16.68
C ASP A 9 -13.50 -1.08 -15.77
N GLU A 10 -13.43 -0.83 -14.46
CA GLU A 10 -14.36 -1.30 -13.43
C GLU A 10 -14.52 -2.83 -13.34
N ASP A 11 -13.62 -3.59 -13.99
CA ASP A 11 -13.65 -5.05 -13.96
C ASP A 11 -13.07 -5.64 -12.67
N PHE A 12 -12.27 -4.87 -11.92
CA PHE A 12 -11.57 -5.34 -10.72
C PHE A 12 -11.63 -4.34 -9.56
N LEU A 13 -11.79 -4.88 -8.36
CA LEU A 13 -11.57 -4.19 -7.09
C LEU A 13 -10.32 -4.76 -6.44
N TYR A 14 -9.46 -3.89 -5.93
CA TYR A 14 -8.28 -4.22 -5.15
C TYR A 14 -8.47 -3.71 -3.73
N PHE A 15 -8.02 -4.50 -2.76
CA PHE A 15 -7.95 -4.02 -1.38
C PHE A 15 -6.69 -4.51 -0.68
N ILE A 16 -6.17 -3.70 0.21
CA ILE A 16 -4.97 -4.00 0.98
C ILE A 16 -5.18 -3.68 2.45
N MET A 17 -4.58 -4.50 3.31
CA MET A 17 -4.57 -4.25 4.74
C MET A 17 -3.67 -3.06 5.08
N GLU A 18 -4.05 -2.25 6.08
CA GLU A 18 -3.19 -1.16 6.59
C GLU A 18 -1.86 -1.68 7.13
N SER A 19 -1.91 -2.87 7.75
CA SER A 19 -0.82 -3.49 8.48
C SER A 19 -0.90 -5.01 8.35
N PRO A 20 0.20 -5.74 8.63
CA PRO A 20 0.18 -7.19 8.67
C PRO A 20 -0.89 -7.74 9.61
N LEU A 21 -1.43 -8.91 9.29
CA LEU A 21 -2.39 -9.57 10.15
C LEU A 21 -1.78 -9.89 11.51
N ALA A 22 -2.60 -9.79 12.55
CA ALA A 22 -2.21 -10.13 13.92
C ALA A 22 -2.26 -11.66 14.15
N ASN A 23 -1.67 -12.46 13.26
CA ASN A 23 -1.79 -13.92 13.26
C ASN A 23 -0.46 -14.66 13.55
N PRO A 24 -0.31 -15.30 14.73
CA PRO A 24 -0.73 -14.74 16.00
C PRO A 24 0.20 -13.56 16.36
N ALA A 25 -0.36 -12.40 16.70
CA ALA A 25 0.35 -11.21 17.18
C ALA A 25 1.58 -10.76 16.33
N ALA A 26 1.57 -11.04 15.01
CA ALA A 26 2.69 -10.74 14.12
C ALA A 26 2.78 -9.26 13.71
N TYR A 27 1.68 -8.52 13.83
CA TYR A 27 1.53 -7.14 13.33
C TYR A 27 2.63 -6.18 13.79
N GLN A 28 3.25 -6.41 14.96
CA GLN A 28 4.23 -5.47 15.53
C GLN A 28 5.57 -5.47 14.79
N ASN A 29 5.93 -6.61 14.20
CA ASN A 29 7.27 -6.85 13.65
C ASN A 29 7.25 -7.31 12.20
N SER A 30 6.12 -7.81 11.71
CA SER A 30 6.01 -8.28 10.34
C SER A 30 6.01 -7.13 9.35
N ARG A 31 6.43 -7.42 8.12
CA ARG A 31 6.30 -6.52 6.97
C ARG A 31 5.32 -7.06 5.93
N TYR A 32 4.76 -8.23 6.15
CA TYR A 32 3.98 -8.94 5.15
C TYR A 32 2.52 -8.58 5.27
N VAL A 33 2.02 -7.88 4.27
CA VAL A 33 0.66 -7.37 4.18
C VAL A 33 -0.03 -8.05 3.01
N ARG A 34 -1.29 -8.41 3.18
CA ARG A 34 -2.07 -9.09 2.14
C ARG A 34 -2.78 -8.06 1.25
N LEU A 35 -2.58 -8.20 -0.06
CA LEU A 35 -3.30 -7.48 -1.11
C LEU A 35 -4.19 -8.47 -1.86
N PHE A 36 -5.45 -8.12 -2.02
CA PHE A 36 -6.46 -8.95 -2.67
C PHE A 36 -6.94 -8.31 -3.96
N LYS A 37 -7.29 -9.15 -4.94
CA LYS A 37 -7.93 -8.78 -6.19
C LYS A 37 -9.26 -9.51 -6.29
N VAL A 38 -10.33 -8.76 -6.51
CA VAL A 38 -11.70 -9.24 -6.68
C VAL A 38 -12.16 -8.91 -8.09
N SER A 39 -12.79 -9.88 -8.76
CA SER A 39 -13.48 -9.62 -10.02
C SER A 39 -14.83 -8.96 -9.75
N LEU A 40 -15.13 -7.87 -10.44
CA LEU A 40 -16.44 -7.20 -10.38
C LEU A 40 -17.37 -7.63 -11.52
N ARG A 41 -16.87 -8.46 -12.44
CA ARG A 41 -17.66 -9.02 -13.53
C ARG A 41 -18.84 -9.82 -12.98
N GLU A 42 -19.97 -9.70 -13.66
CA GLU A 42 -21.25 -10.31 -13.25
C GLU A 42 -21.74 -9.86 -11.85
N PHE A 43 -21.15 -8.82 -11.26
CA PHE A 43 -21.44 -8.33 -9.90
C PHE A 43 -21.28 -9.38 -8.79
N ASP A 44 -20.42 -10.38 -9.02
CA ASP A 44 -20.11 -11.41 -8.04
C ASP A 44 -19.01 -10.94 -7.07
N LEU A 45 -19.40 -10.36 -5.94
CA LEU A 45 -18.47 -9.88 -4.92
C LEU A 45 -17.78 -11.00 -4.13
N ASP A 46 -18.21 -12.26 -4.27
CA ASP A 46 -17.55 -13.42 -3.66
C ASP A 46 -16.35 -13.90 -4.50
N SER A 47 -16.13 -13.29 -5.67
CA SER A 47 -15.09 -13.69 -6.61
C SER A 47 -13.73 -13.04 -6.32
N VAL A 48 -13.16 -13.33 -5.14
CA VAL A 48 -11.72 -13.10 -4.92
C VAL A 48 -10.96 -13.98 -5.92
N VAL A 49 -10.18 -13.36 -6.79
CA VAL A 49 -9.45 -14.04 -7.88
C VAL A 49 -7.96 -14.15 -7.61
N ALA A 50 -7.42 -13.32 -6.71
CA ALA A 50 -6.05 -13.46 -6.26
C ALA A 50 -5.80 -12.83 -4.89
N GLU A 51 -4.77 -13.33 -4.23
CA GLU A 51 -4.18 -12.80 -3.02
C GLU A 51 -2.66 -12.80 -3.17
N TYR A 52 -2.03 -11.70 -2.79
CA TYR A 52 -0.60 -11.49 -2.93
C TYR A 52 0.03 -10.95 -1.65
N VAL A 53 1.32 -11.23 -1.48
CA VAL A 53 2.10 -10.68 -0.37
C VAL A 53 2.76 -9.37 -0.79
N TYR A 54 2.38 -8.28 -0.14
CA TYR A 54 3.04 -6.99 -0.20
C TYR A 54 4.00 -6.82 0.98
N VAL A 55 5.19 -6.25 0.74
CA VAL A 55 6.19 -6.03 1.79
C VAL A 55 6.30 -4.53 2.08
N ILE A 56 5.82 -4.06 3.24
CA ILE A 56 5.97 -2.66 3.65
C ILE A 56 7.45 -2.30 3.89
N ASP A 57 7.80 -1.03 3.72
CA ASP A 57 9.17 -0.54 3.88
C ASP A 57 9.62 -0.55 5.36
N GLU A 58 10.93 -0.46 5.57
CA GLU A 58 11.53 -0.47 6.90
C GLU A 58 11.33 0.88 7.60
N PRO A 59 11.04 0.91 8.92
CA PRO A 59 10.77 2.14 9.66
C PRO A 59 11.94 3.13 9.60
N GLU A 60 13.17 2.65 9.54
CA GLU A 60 14.39 3.48 9.48
C GLU A 60 14.47 4.32 8.19
N THR A 61 13.79 3.88 7.14
CA THR A 61 13.73 4.62 5.87
C THR A 61 12.80 5.84 5.96
N PHE A 62 11.93 5.93 6.97
CA PHE A 62 11.05 7.06 7.24
C PHE A 62 11.75 8.09 8.13
N THR A 63 12.79 8.71 7.59
CA THR A 63 13.78 9.51 8.34
C THR A 63 13.24 10.74 9.08
N ALA A 64 12.03 11.23 8.81
CA ALA A 64 11.45 12.34 9.58
C ALA A 64 10.77 11.90 10.88
N ASP A 65 10.48 10.61 11.04
CA ASP A 65 9.75 10.09 12.19
C ASP A 65 10.66 9.47 13.26
N ASN A 66 11.92 9.18 12.93
CA ASN A 66 12.91 8.58 13.84
C ASN A 66 12.39 7.34 14.60
N THR A 67 11.57 6.52 13.94
CA THR A 67 11.05 5.28 14.51
C THR A 67 11.88 4.08 14.06
N THR A 68 11.91 3.05 14.91
CA THR A 68 12.46 1.72 14.63
C THR A 68 11.39 0.64 14.78
N LYS A 69 10.12 1.03 14.92
CA LYS A 69 9.01 0.10 15.13
C LYS A 69 8.33 -0.15 13.80
N GLN A 70 8.32 -1.41 13.37
CA GLN A 70 7.66 -1.78 12.12
C GLN A 70 6.16 -1.46 12.14
N SER A 71 5.52 -1.57 13.31
CA SER A 71 4.10 -1.23 13.51
C SER A 71 3.73 0.22 13.21
N ASP A 72 4.70 1.13 13.17
CA ASP A 72 4.47 2.56 12.92
C ASP A 72 4.36 2.86 11.42
N VAL A 73 4.86 1.97 10.55
CA VAL A 73 4.73 2.08 9.09
C VAL A 73 3.39 1.51 8.66
N LYS A 74 2.56 2.36 8.04
CA LYS A 74 1.18 2.05 7.64
C LYS A 74 0.99 2.24 6.15
N ILE A 75 0.11 1.44 5.57
CA ILE A 75 -0.50 1.72 4.26
C ILE A 75 -1.79 2.47 4.49
N SER A 76 -1.96 3.64 3.89
CA SER A 76 -3.19 4.42 4.07
C SER A 76 -3.93 4.70 2.78
N GLU A 77 -3.31 4.51 1.61
CA GLU A 77 -4.01 4.68 0.34
C GLU A 77 -3.44 3.80 -0.76
N MET A 78 -4.26 3.54 -1.79
CA MET A 78 -3.98 2.75 -2.96
C MET A 78 -4.84 3.27 -4.11
N VAL A 79 -4.22 3.51 -5.26
CA VAL A 79 -4.90 3.99 -6.47
C VAL A 79 -4.54 3.09 -7.63
N ALA A 80 -5.54 2.72 -8.44
CA ALA A 80 -5.32 2.02 -9.69
C ALA A 80 -5.13 3.01 -10.84
N LEU A 81 -4.03 2.86 -11.57
CA LEU A 81 -3.69 3.67 -12.74
C LEU A 81 -4.20 3.05 -14.02
N GLU A 82 -4.04 1.74 -14.09
CA GLU A 82 -4.52 0.83 -15.12
C GLU A 82 -4.90 -0.47 -14.41
N THR A 83 -5.51 -1.39 -15.14
CA THR A 83 -5.72 -2.75 -14.64
C THR A 83 -4.38 -3.35 -14.22
N ASP A 84 -4.30 -3.79 -12.96
CA ASP A 84 -3.13 -4.36 -12.31
C ASP A 84 -1.90 -3.43 -12.16
N LYS A 85 -2.06 -2.11 -12.37
CA LYS A 85 -1.04 -1.11 -12.05
C LYS A 85 -1.49 -0.23 -10.90
N LEU A 86 -0.90 -0.43 -9.73
CA LEU A 86 -1.29 0.20 -8.49
C LEU A 86 -0.20 1.12 -7.95
N ILE A 87 -0.60 2.27 -7.41
CA ILE A 87 0.21 3.08 -6.50
C ILE A 87 -0.26 2.79 -5.09
N ILE A 88 0.67 2.57 -4.17
CA ILE A 88 0.40 2.38 -2.74
C ILE A 88 1.12 3.48 -1.96
N LEU A 89 0.38 4.12 -1.06
CA LEU A 89 0.88 5.11 -0.11
C LEU A 89 1.29 4.40 1.18
N GLU A 90 2.58 4.49 1.49
CA GLU A 90 3.12 4.13 2.80
C GLU A 90 3.51 5.38 3.57
N ARG A 91 3.26 5.38 4.87
CA ARG A 91 3.60 6.51 5.74
C ARG A 91 3.93 6.08 7.16
N VAL A 92 4.54 7.00 7.89
CA VAL A 92 4.48 7.02 9.36
C VAL A 92 3.59 8.20 9.77
N THR A 93 4.13 9.25 10.39
CA THR A 93 3.37 10.47 10.69
C THR A 93 3.85 11.63 9.81
N ARG A 94 5.16 11.83 9.66
CA ARG A 94 5.74 13.01 9.00
C ARG A 94 6.41 12.72 7.66
N HIS A 95 6.42 11.46 7.26
CA HIS A 95 7.05 11.01 6.03
C HIS A 95 6.10 10.10 5.27
N THR A 96 5.85 10.46 4.01
CA THR A 96 4.99 9.75 3.06
C THR A 96 5.81 9.31 1.87
N LYS A 97 5.58 8.07 1.42
CA LYS A 97 6.18 7.49 0.24
C LYS A 97 5.11 6.88 -0.65
N LEU A 98 5.29 7.00 -1.97
CA LEU A 98 4.44 6.31 -2.94
C LEU A 98 5.25 5.25 -3.66
N TYR A 99 4.68 4.06 -3.70
CA TYR A 99 5.24 2.89 -4.35
C TYR A 99 4.38 2.47 -5.53
N GLN A 100 4.99 2.34 -6.70
CA GLN A 100 4.33 1.73 -7.86
C GLN A 100 4.61 0.24 -7.88
N LEU A 101 3.59 -0.60 -8.00
CA LEU A 101 3.77 -2.02 -8.24
C LEU A 101 4.25 -2.26 -9.68
N SER A 102 5.23 -3.15 -9.86
CA SER A 102 5.75 -3.48 -11.19
C SER A 102 4.69 -4.25 -11.99
N LYS A 103 4.36 -5.46 -11.55
CA LYS A 103 3.33 -6.34 -12.13
C LYS A 103 2.80 -7.32 -11.09
N LEU A 104 1.49 -7.48 -11.02
CA LEU A 104 0.86 -8.47 -10.13
C LEU A 104 1.14 -9.92 -10.59
N GLU A 105 1.19 -10.16 -11.90
CA GLU A 105 1.40 -11.50 -12.49
C GLU A 105 2.77 -12.12 -12.18
N ASP A 106 3.77 -11.30 -11.82
CA ASP A 106 5.11 -11.77 -11.48
C ASP A 106 5.20 -12.26 -10.01
N ALA A 107 4.20 -11.96 -9.19
CA ALA A 107 4.12 -12.37 -7.79
C ALA A 107 3.37 -13.69 -7.62
N THR A 108 3.68 -14.43 -6.56
CA THR A 108 2.96 -15.67 -6.23
C THR A 108 1.54 -15.33 -5.75
N ASN A 109 0.52 -15.81 -6.46
CA ASN A 109 -0.85 -15.82 -5.97
C ASN A 109 -0.99 -16.90 -4.89
N ILE A 110 -1.24 -16.48 -3.65
CA ILE A 110 -1.37 -17.36 -2.47
C ILE A 110 -2.83 -17.71 -2.14
N LEU A 111 -3.79 -17.25 -2.94
CA LEU A 111 -5.21 -17.51 -2.70
C LEU A 111 -5.52 -19.01 -2.67
N GLY A 112 -6.20 -19.46 -1.62
CA GLY A 112 -6.61 -20.86 -1.46
C GLY A 112 -5.45 -21.81 -1.18
N THR A 113 -4.29 -21.29 -0.81
CA THR A 113 -3.13 -22.09 -0.40
C THR A 113 -3.16 -22.33 1.11
N GLU A 114 -2.14 -23.01 1.65
CA GLU A 114 -2.01 -23.23 3.09
C GLU A 114 -1.91 -21.93 3.89
N TRP A 115 -1.47 -20.82 3.27
CA TRP A 115 -1.32 -19.53 3.95
C TRP A 115 -2.63 -18.90 4.41
N ASP A 116 -3.78 -19.43 3.97
CA ASP A 116 -5.11 -19.02 4.42
C ASP A 116 -5.61 -19.83 5.64
N ASP A 117 -4.90 -20.89 6.01
CA ASP A 117 -5.22 -21.70 7.18
C ASP A 117 -4.55 -21.14 8.44
N GLU A 118 -5.35 -20.67 9.39
CA GLU A 118 -4.91 -20.18 10.70
C GLU A 118 -4.13 -21.23 11.51
N ALA A 119 -4.24 -22.52 11.17
CA ALA A 119 -3.50 -23.60 11.81
C ALA A 119 -2.03 -23.73 11.33
N ILE A 120 -1.64 -23.05 10.24
CA ILE A 120 -0.25 -23.09 9.74
C ILE A 120 0.70 -22.34 10.69
N VAL A 121 1.78 -23.03 11.09
CA VAL A 121 2.81 -22.51 12.00
C VAL A 121 4.21 -22.79 11.44
N PRO A 122 5.05 -21.75 11.25
CA PRO A 122 4.75 -20.32 11.42
C PRO A 122 3.72 -19.85 10.39
N SER A 123 2.85 -18.91 10.78
CA SER A 123 1.96 -18.21 9.86
C SER A 123 2.76 -17.39 8.83
N LEU A 124 2.11 -16.98 7.74
CA LEU A 124 2.72 -16.16 6.69
C LEU A 124 3.45 -14.96 7.29
N GLU A 125 2.79 -14.19 8.17
CA GLU A 125 3.32 -12.95 8.75
C GLU A 125 4.49 -13.19 9.71
N ARG A 126 4.75 -14.45 10.09
CA ARG A 126 5.86 -14.86 10.97
C ARG A 126 7.04 -15.47 10.22
N LEU A 127 6.93 -15.67 8.91
CA LEU A 127 8.05 -16.15 8.11
C LEU A 127 9.22 -15.16 8.18
N SER A 128 10.43 -15.69 8.23
CA SER A 128 11.65 -14.89 8.11
C SER A 128 12.07 -14.70 6.65
N ASP A 129 11.63 -15.59 5.77
CA ASP A 129 12.01 -15.62 4.35
C ASP A 129 10.86 -16.23 3.53
N LEU A 130 10.22 -15.39 2.71
CA LEU A 130 9.17 -15.80 1.78
C LEU A 130 9.70 -16.69 0.67
N THR A 131 10.93 -16.43 0.19
CA THR A 131 11.51 -17.16 -0.94
C THR A 131 11.87 -18.59 -0.57
N ALA A 132 12.25 -18.83 0.69
CA ALA A 132 12.43 -20.18 1.23
C ALA A 132 11.14 -21.01 1.23
N GLN A 133 9.97 -20.35 1.19
CA GLN A 133 8.65 -20.97 1.05
C GLN A 133 8.13 -20.95 -0.39
N GLY A 134 8.94 -20.53 -1.37
CA GLY A 134 8.54 -20.41 -2.77
C GLY A 134 7.56 -19.26 -3.05
N ILE A 135 7.46 -18.29 -2.13
CA ILE A 135 6.59 -17.12 -2.28
C ILE A 135 7.42 -15.95 -2.83
N ILE A 136 7.02 -15.46 -4.00
CA ILE A 136 7.54 -14.24 -4.60
C ILE A 136 6.59 -13.10 -4.20
N PRO A 137 7.01 -12.16 -3.34
CA PRO A 137 6.17 -11.01 -2.99
C PRO A 137 6.05 -10.04 -4.17
N LEU A 138 5.08 -9.13 -4.07
CA LEU A 138 4.91 -8.04 -5.03
C LEU A 138 6.17 -7.17 -5.09
N GLU A 139 6.71 -7.03 -6.30
CA GLU A 139 7.76 -6.07 -6.57
C GLU A 139 7.18 -4.66 -6.61
N LYS A 140 7.83 -3.73 -5.89
CA LYS A 140 7.45 -2.33 -5.81
C LYS A 140 8.64 -1.42 -6.09
N LYS A 141 8.36 -0.27 -6.68
CA LYS A 141 9.34 0.78 -6.97
C LYS A 141 8.96 2.05 -6.24
N LEU A 142 9.90 2.63 -5.49
CA LEU A 142 9.71 3.96 -4.88
C LEU A 142 9.63 4.99 -6.01
N VAL A 143 8.48 5.64 -6.11
CA VAL A 143 8.26 6.67 -7.14
C VAL A 143 8.25 8.07 -6.52
N PHE A 144 7.71 8.25 -5.32
CA PHE A 144 7.73 9.53 -4.59
C PHE A 144 8.18 9.36 -3.14
N ASP A 145 8.97 10.30 -2.63
CA ASP A 145 9.41 10.38 -1.24
C ASP A 145 9.26 11.82 -0.76
N SER A 146 8.40 12.07 0.24
CA SER A 146 8.10 13.45 0.66
C SER A 146 9.32 14.20 1.21
N ARG A 147 10.32 13.50 1.75
CA ARG A 147 11.56 14.14 2.22
C ARG A 147 12.45 14.60 1.08
N ARG A 148 12.44 13.86 -0.03
CA ARG A 148 13.20 14.20 -1.23
C ARG A 148 12.47 15.19 -2.13
N ASP A 149 11.16 15.00 -2.31
CA ASP A 149 10.43 15.56 -3.45
C ASP A 149 9.46 16.70 -3.07
N LEU A 150 9.01 16.75 -1.80
CA LEU A 150 8.06 17.77 -1.31
C LEU A 150 8.17 17.94 0.22
N SER A 151 9.27 18.55 0.67
CA SER A 151 9.66 18.54 2.10
C SER A 151 8.73 19.31 3.05
N ASP A 152 7.85 20.13 2.49
CA ASP A 152 6.81 20.93 3.16
C ASP A 152 5.42 20.27 3.09
N LEU A 153 5.31 19.05 2.57
CA LEU A 153 4.09 18.24 2.67
C LEU A 153 3.71 18.05 4.14
N ASP A 154 2.42 18.25 4.46
CA ASP A 154 1.91 18.08 5.82
C ASP A 154 2.05 16.62 6.30
N SER A 155 1.95 16.44 7.61
CA SER A 155 1.91 15.15 8.27
C SER A 155 0.58 14.43 8.03
N LYS A 156 0.56 13.13 8.34
CA LYS A 156 -0.63 12.26 8.32
C LYS A 156 -1.34 12.24 6.98
N ILE A 157 -0.60 12.17 5.89
CA ILE A 157 -1.20 12.01 4.56
C ILE A 157 -1.87 10.64 4.47
N GLU A 158 -3.19 10.62 4.43
CA GLU A 158 -3.99 9.40 4.39
C GLU A 158 -4.76 9.23 3.08
N GLY A 159 -4.77 10.26 2.23
CA GLY A 159 -5.43 10.18 0.93
C GLY A 159 -4.57 10.77 -0.19
N ILE A 160 -4.74 10.19 -1.37
CA ILE A 160 -4.25 10.74 -2.63
C ILE A 160 -5.33 10.69 -3.70
N ALA A 161 -5.32 11.68 -4.59
CA ALA A 161 -6.15 11.66 -5.79
C ALA A 161 -5.33 12.05 -7.02
N LEU A 162 -5.38 11.21 -8.05
CA LEU A 162 -4.90 11.59 -9.38
C LEU A 162 -5.95 12.47 -10.06
N LEU A 163 -5.56 13.66 -10.49
CA LEU A 163 -6.43 14.51 -11.31
C LEU A 163 -6.20 14.25 -12.80
N ASP A 164 -4.94 14.07 -13.20
CA ASP A 164 -4.50 13.69 -14.54
C ASP A 164 -3.06 13.16 -14.51
N ASP A 165 -2.40 13.08 -15.67
CA ASP A 165 -1.02 12.60 -15.80
C ASP A 165 0.04 13.58 -15.27
N GLN A 166 -0.37 14.75 -14.76
CA GLN A 166 0.53 15.79 -14.24
C GLN A 166 0.23 16.21 -12.80
N TYR A 167 -1.00 16.00 -12.31
CA TYR A 167 -1.43 16.50 -11.01
C TYR A 167 -1.85 15.38 -10.05
N LEU A 168 -1.21 15.38 -8.88
CA LEU A 168 -1.54 14.56 -7.74
C LEU A 168 -1.97 15.48 -6.58
N VAL A 169 -3.06 15.15 -5.92
CA VAL A 169 -3.50 15.82 -4.69
C VAL A 169 -3.19 14.93 -3.50
N PHE A 170 -2.60 15.51 -2.46
CA PHE A 170 -2.43 14.89 -1.15
C PHE A 170 -3.44 15.44 -0.16
N ILE A 171 -3.89 14.56 0.74
CA ILE A 171 -4.93 14.83 1.73
C ILE A 171 -4.43 14.33 3.08
N ASN A 172 -4.42 15.20 4.09
CA ASN A 172 -4.10 14.80 5.46
C ASN A 172 -5.35 14.29 6.22
N ASP A 173 -5.14 13.41 7.18
CA ASP A 173 -6.09 13.15 8.25
C ASP A 173 -5.93 14.19 9.36
N ASN A 174 -7.06 14.72 9.81
CA ASN A 174 -7.14 15.70 10.87
C ASN A 174 -7.69 15.14 12.20
N ASP A 175 -7.77 13.83 12.37
CA ASP A 175 -8.35 13.15 13.54
C ASP A 175 -9.77 13.68 13.85
N PHE A 176 -10.60 13.91 12.83
CA PHE A 176 -11.94 14.52 12.97
C PHE A 176 -11.95 15.90 13.65
N GLY A 177 -10.83 16.63 13.61
CA GLY A 177 -10.67 17.94 14.23
C GLY A 177 -10.57 17.91 15.77
N ILE A 178 -10.53 16.73 16.39
CA ILE A 178 -10.50 16.60 17.88
C ILE A 178 -9.25 17.25 18.48
N LYS A 179 -8.16 17.33 17.71
CA LYS A 179 -6.89 17.98 18.13
C LYS A 179 -6.72 19.39 17.56
N GLY A 180 -7.75 19.98 16.95
CA GLY A 180 -7.68 21.29 16.31
C GLY A 180 -6.91 21.30 14.99
N ALA A 181 -6.55 20.14 14.44
CA ALA A 181 -5.98 20.02 13.11
C ALA A 181 -7.05 20.35 12.04
N GLN A 182 -6.63 21.06 10.99
CA GLN A 182 -7.47 21.34 9.83
C GLN A 182 -7.17 20.34 8.71
N ILE A 183 -8.17 20.06 7.88
CA ILE A 183 -7.94 19.33 6.64
C ILE A 183 -7.20 20.26 5.69
N GLU A 184 -6.06 19.80 5.20
CA GLU A 184 -5.25 20.45 4.19
C GLU A 184 -5.26 19.61 2.91
N TRP A 185 -5.40 20.31 1.78
CA TRP A 185 -5.33 19.72 0.44
C TRP A 185 -4.15 20.37 -0.27
N LEU A 186 -3.15 19.59 -0.63
CA LEU A 186 -1.99 20.09 -1.37
C LEU A 186 -1.98 19.48 -2.77
N MET A 187 -2.14 20.34 -3.77
CA MET A 187 -1.97 19.95 -5.18
C MET A 187 -0.48 20.01 -5.52
N TYR A 188 0.08 18.86 -5.87
CA TYR A 188 1.47 18.71 -6.28
C TYR A 188 1.54 18.50 -7.80
N PHE A 189 2.31 19.36 -8.47
CA PHE A 189 2.58 19.24 -9.90
C PHE A 189 3.77 18.30 -10.10
N VAL A 190 3.55 17.19 -10.79
CA VAL A 190 4.54 16.13 -11.02
C VAL A 190 5.44 16.54 -12.20
N VAL A 191 6.33 17.53 -12.00
CA VAL A 191 7.01 18.23 -13.13
C VAL A 191 8.30 17.58 -13.61
N ASN A 192 9.00 16.79 -12.79
CA ASN A 192 10.41 16.50 -13.06
C ASN A 192 10.86 15.04 -13.02
N TYR A 193 9.95 14.08 -13.12
CA TYR A 193 10.31 12.71 -13.46
C TYR A 193 9.34 12.15 -14.49
N LEU A 194 9.68 12.35 -15.76
CA LEU A 194 9.13 11.55 -16.86
C LEU A 194 9.22 10.08 -16.43
N ARG A 195 8.05 9.44 -16.20
CA ARG A 195 7.78 7.99 -15.94
C ARG A 195 7.19 7.63 -14.55
N PHE A 196 6.24 8.40 -14.02
CA PHE A 196 5.32 7.86 -13.00
C PHE A 196 4.17 7.02 -13.63
N TRP A 197 3.72 7.40 -14.83
CA TRP A 197 2.44 6.90 -15.38
C TRP A 197 2.54 6.07 -16.68
N ARG A 198 3.76 5.84 -17.22
CA ARG A 198 3.94 5.31 -18.60
C ARG A 198 4.96 4.18 -18.76
N THR A 199 5.27 3.43 -17.70
CA THR A 199 6.06 2.20 -17.82
C THR A 199 5.23 1.01 -17.40
#